data_AF-A0A372RKD1-F1
#
_entry.id   AF-A0A372RKD1-F1
#
_cell.length_a   1.000
_cell.length_b   1.000
_cell.length_c   1.000
_cell.angle_alpha   90.00
_cell.angle_beta   90.00
_cell.angle_gamma   90.00
#
_symmetry.space_group_name_H-M   'P 1'
#
loop_
_entity.id
_entity.type
_entity.pdbx_description
1 polymer ?
#
loop_
_entity_poly.entity_id
_entity_poly.type
_entity_poly.pdbx_seq_one_letter_code
_entity_poly.pdbx_strand_id
1 'polypeptide(L)'
;MIPNEKWDVSLLLEVIAGLSEIFRNQMHRKKDDDIWMTGIRAMRHIESTLQDPAVIKKLKQSDFQKCRAIRIHINYCLAMTAEADQEFDEAIRLYETCKRIGECNFKTANKLVNKSQSKMKELKSKIPKVKPVCVSCDYEPKELKDIWKLLVCSKCQVVAACSRECLTAHLATHTKKS
;
A
#
# COMPACT_ATOMS: atom_id res chain seq x y z
N MET A 1 20.34 7.02 21.20
CA MET A 1 19.25 7.47 20.30
C MET A 1 18.85 8.88 20.67
N ILE A 2 18.60 9.75 19.68
CA ILE A 2 18.10 11.11 19.91
C ILE A 2 16.63 11.02 20.35
N PRO A 3 16.22 11.62 21.49
CA PRO A 3 14.82 11.64 21.90
C PRO A 3 13.91 12.27 20.83
N ASN A 4 12.73 11.69 20.64
CA ASN A 4 11.80 12.08 19.57
C ASN A 4 11.33 13.54 19.69
N GLU A 5 11.27 14.08 20.91
CA GLU A 5 10.95 15.48 21.16
C GLU A 5 12.02 16.47 20.67
N LYS A 6 13.23 15.98 20.36
CA LYS A 6 14.34 16.78 19.86
C LYS A 6 14.53 16.67 18.34
N TRP A 7 13.62 16.00 17.65
CA TRP A 7 13.73 15.86 16.20
C TRP A 7 13.48 17.19 15.51
N ASP A 8 14.41 17.60 14.64
CA ASP A 8 14.16 18.67 13.70
C ASP A 8 13.25 18.14 12.59
N VAL A 9 11.97 18.52 12.67
CA VAL A 9 10.94 18.08 11.72
C VAL A 9 11.22 18.58 10.29
N SER A 10 11.96 19.68 10.14
CA SER A 10 12.33 20.23 8.83
C SER A 10 13.38 19.36 8.18
N LEU A 11 14.45 19.02 8.91
CA LEU A 11 15.47 18.09 8.44
C LEU A 11 14.88 16.70 8.16
N LEU A 12 13.99 16.23 9.05
CA LEU A 12 13.30 14.96 8.85
C LEU A 12 12.47 14.95 7.57
N LEU A 13 11.78 16.05 7.26
CA LEU A 13 11.04 16.20 6.01
C LEU A 13 11.96 16.15 4.80
N GLU A 14 13.08 16.85 4.81
CA GLU A 14 14.05 16.84 3.71
C GLU A 14 14.58 15.43 3.44
N VAL A 15 15.02 14.74 4.50
CA VAL A 15 15.53 13.36 4.41
C VAL A 15 14.44 12.42 3.87
N ILE A 16 13.23 12.46 4.42
CA ILE A 16 12.15 11.57 4.00
C ILE A 16 11.66 11.87 2.58
N ALA A 17 11.59 13.15 2.20
CA ALA A 17 11.22 13.54 0.84
C ALA A 17 12.27 13.06 -0.17
N GLY A 18 13.56 13.21 0.14
CA GLY A 18 14.67 12.73 -0.69
C GLY A 18 14.68 11.20 -0.82
N LEU A 19 14.56 10.48 0.30
CA LEU A 19 14.44 9.01 0.27
C LEU A 19 13.22 8.57 -0.55
N SER A 20 12.09 9.23 -0.36
CA SER A 20 10.87 8.95 -1.12
C SER A 20 11.06 9.16 -2.63
N GLU A 21 11.89 10.11 -3.03
CA GLU A 21 12.26 10.32 -4.44
C GLU A 21 13.17 9.22 -4.99
N ILE A 22 14.19 8.82 -4.23
CA ILE A 22 15.08 7.71 -4.58
C ILE A 22 14.28 6.41 -4.77
N PHE A 23 13.36 6.10 -3.85
CA PHE A 23 12.46 4.94 -3.94
C PHE A 23 11.63 4.93 -5.24
N ARG A 24 11.19 6.09 -5.72
CA ARG A 24 10.35 6.20 -6.92
C ARG A 24 11.13 6.11 -8.22
N ASN A 25 12.34 6.66 -8.23
CA ASN A 25 13.01 6.99 -9.48
C ASN A 25 14.29 6.18 -9.70
N GLN A 26 14.90 5.63 -8.65
CA GLN A 26 16.26 5.08 -8.71
C GLN A 26 16.36 3.65 -8.16
N MET A 27 15.43 3.23 -7.30
CA MET A 27 15.47 1.88 -6.72
C MET A 27 14.57 0.89 -7.45
N HIS A 28 15.03 -0.36 -7.49
CA HIS A 28 14.31 -1.51 -8.00
C HIS A 28 14.04 -2.51 -6.87
N ARG A 29 12.77 -2.68 -6.49
CA ARG A 29 12.31 -3.55 -5.39
C ARG A 29 13.01 -4.91 -5.30
N LYS A 30 13.25 -5.59 -6.43
CA LYS A 30 13.88 -6.92 -6.48
C LYS A 30 15.41 -6.90 -6.39
N LYS A 31 16.05 -5.84 -6.89
CA LYS A 31 17.53 -5.74 -6.90
C LYS A 31 18.06 -5.13 -5.60
N ASP A 32 17.29 -4.20 -5.05
CA ASP A 32 17.69 -3.38 -3.89
C ASP A 32 16.91 -3.76 -2.63
N ASP A 33 16.47 -5.01 -2.51
CA ASP A 33 15.56 -5.50 -1.45
C ASP A 33 16.03 -5.11 -0.04
N ASP A 34 17.29 -5.40 0.29
CA ASP A 34 17.84 -5.14 1.63
C ASP A 34 17.79 -3.65 2.01
N ILE A 35 18.21 -2.79 1.09
CA ILE A 35 18.22 -1.33 1.29
C ILE A 35 16.77 -0.82 1.34
N TRP A 36 15.93 -1.33 0.45
CA TRP A 36 14.50 -0.99 0.37
C TRP A 36 13.80 -1.31 1.69
N MET A 37 13.92 -2.54 2.18
CA MET A 37 13.27 -2.99 3.40
C MET A 37 13.83 -2.32 4.65
N THR A 38 15.11 -1.97 4.65
CA THR A 38 15.71 -1.17 5.73
C THR A 38 15.15 0.25 5.76
N GLY A 39 15.02 0.90 4.60
CA GLY A 39 14.36 2.19 4.47
C GLY A 39 12.90 2.14 4.91
N ILE A 40 12.16 1.11 4.51
CA ILE A 40 10.76 0.90 4.91
C ILE A 40 10.63 0.72 6.42
N ARG A 41 11.52 -0.04 7.06
CA ARG A 41 11.53 -0.19 8.54
C ARG A 41 11.77 1.14 9.25
N ALA A 42 12.74 1.93 8.79
CA ALA A 42 13.00 3.25 9.35
C ALA A 42 11.80 4.20 9.18
N MET A 43 11.19 4.21 7.98
CA MET A 43 9.99 5.00 7.71
C MET A 43 8.80 4.58 8.59
N ARG A 44 8.56 3.28 8.81
CA ARG A 44 7.51 2.81 9.74
C ARG A 44 7.76 3.28 11.17
N HIS A 45 9.01 3.26 11.64
CA HIS A 45 9.35 3.75 12.97
C HIS A 45 9.05 5.25 13.12
N ILE A 46 9.48 6.06 12.14
CA ILE A 46 9.19 7.50 12.10
C ILE A 46 7.68 7.74 12.06
N GLU A 47 6.96 7.01 11.22
CA GLU A 47 5.52 7.14 11.09
C GLU A 47 4.79 6.86 12.41
N SER A 48 5.13 5.76 13.09
CA SER A 48 4.54 5.41 14.38
C SER A 48 4.81 6.48 15.44
N THR A 49 6.02 7.05 15.42
CA THR A 49 6.43 8.13 16.32
C THR A 49 5.63 9.41 16.08
N LEU A 50 5.41 9.77 14.81
CA LEU A 50 4.64 10.96 14.44
C LEU A 50 3.13 10.80 14.66
N GLN A 51 2.65 9.57 14.86
CA GLN A 51 1.26 9.28 15.24
C GLN A 51 1.06 9.22 16.76
N ASP A 52 2.13 9.18 17.55
CA ASP A 52 2.04 9.13 19.01
C ASP A 52 1.34 10.39 19.54
N PRO A 53 0.20 10.26 20.25
CA PRO A 53 -0.51 11.40 20.84
C PRO A 53 0.38 12.27 21.75
N ALA A 54 1.37 11.68 22.43
CA ALA A 54 2.30 12.40 23.29
C ALA A 54 3.26 13.29 22.48
N VAL A 55 3.62 12.87 21.27
CA VAL A 55 4.44 13.66 20.33
C VAL A 55 3.57 14.73 19.68
N ILE A 56 2.38 14.38 19.20
CA ILE A 56 1.46 15.31 18.52
C ILE A 56 1.12 16.52 19.40
N LYS A 57 0.87 16.30 20.71
CA LYS A 57 0.56 17.37 21.66
C LYS A 57 1.68 18.41 21.82
N LYS A 58 2.92 18.06 21.49
CA LYS A 58 4.10 18.93 21.63
C LYS A 58 4.45 19.68 20.33
N LEU A 59 3.82 19.35 19.21
CA LEU A 59 4.12 19.95 17.91
C LEU A 59 3.58 21.37 17.80
N LYS A 60 4.42 22.28 17.28
CA LYS A 60 3.97 23.61 16.86
C LYS A 60 3.11 23.47 15.59
N GLN A 61 2.22 24.44 15.36
CA GLN A 61 1.35 24.45 14.18
C GLN A 61 2.13 24.39 12.85
N SER A 62 3.30 25.04 12.78
CA SER A 62 4.19 24.99 11.62
C SER A 62 4.76 23.59 11.36
N ASP A 63 4.99 22.81 12.42
CA ASP A 63 5.53 21.45 12.31
C ASP A 63 4.43 20.44 11.97
N PHE A 64 3.17 20.74 12.30
CA PHE A 64 2.04 19.91 11.92
C PHE A 64 1.94 19.68 10.40
N GLN A 65 2.13 20.74 9.59
CA GLN A 65 2.11 20.60 8.13
C GLN A 65 3.28 19.77 7.61
N LYS A 66 4.47 19.92 8.20
CA LYS A 66 5.65 19.11 7.87
C LYS A 66 5.43 17.65 8.24
N CYS A 67 4.85 17.36 9.41
CA CYS A 67 4.50 16.01 9.82
C CYS A 67 3.49 15.37 8.87
N ARG A 68 2.48 16.12 8.40
CA ARG A 68 1.56 15.65 7.36
C ARG A 68 2.31 15.31 6.07
N ALA A 69 3.22 16.18 5.61
CA ALA A 69 4.04 15.93 4.43
C ALA A 69 4.91 14.67 4.58
N ILE A 70 5.61 14.52 5.71
CA ILE A 70 6.42 13.33 6.04
C ILE A 70 5.55 12.06 5.95
N ARG A 71 4.38 12.08 6.61
CA ARG A 71 3.47 10.93 6.63
C ARG A 71 2.94 10.57 5.24
N ILE A 72 2.69 11.55 4.37
CA ILE A 72 2.31 11.29 2.96
C ILE A 72 3.46 10.60 2.21
N HIS A 73 4.69 11.11 2.34
CA HIS A 73 5.86 10.50 1.71
C HIS A 73 6.07 9.05 2.15
N ILE A 74 5.98 8.79 3.46
CA ILE A 74 6.11 7.45 4.02
C ILE A 74 5.00 6.53 3.52
N ASN A 75 3.73 6.92 3.66
CA ASN A 75 2.61 6.08 3.24
C ASN A 75 2.65 5.78 1.74
N TYR A 76 3.12 6.71 0.92
CA TYR A 76 3.29 6.47 -0.51
C TYR A 76 4.37 5.40 -0.79
N CYS A 77 5.51 5.45 -0.10
CA CYS A 77 6.57 4.43 -0.23
C CYS A 77 6.12 3.06 0.28
N LEU A 78 5.37 3.02 1.39
CA LEU A 78 4.76 1.79 1.88
C LEU A 78 3.78 1.21 0.85
N ALA A 79 2.92 2.06 0.27
CA ALA A 79 1.95 1.64 -0.74
C ALA A 79 2.63 1.06 -1.99
N MET A 80 3.69 1.71 -2.47
CA MET A 80 4.51 1.21 -3.58
C MET A 80 5.16 -0.14 -3.28
N THR A 81 5.60 -0.35 -2.03
CA THR A 81 6.18 -1.62 -1.59
C THR A 81 5.14 -2.73 -1.66
N ALA A 82 3.97 -2.50 -1.05
CA ALA A 82 2.85 -3.43 -1.10
C ALA A 82 2.40 -3.70 -2.56
N GLU A 83 2.36 -2.67 -3.41
CA GLU A 83 2.03 -2.82 -4.84
C GLU A 83 3.06 -3.71 -5.56
N ALA A 84 4.34 -3.51 -5.31
CA ALA A 84 5.41 -4.32 -5.92
C ALA A 84 5.38 -5.78 -5.43
N ASP A 85 4.96 -5.99 -4.18
CA ASP A 85 4.81 -7.31 -3.55
C ASP A 85 3.44 -7.95 -3.85
N GLN A 86 2.62 -7.31 -4.71
CA GLN A 86 1.28 -7.75 -5.14
C GLN A 86 0.23 -7.81 -4.01
N GLU A 87 0.48 -7.12 -2.89
CA GLU A 87 -0.45 -6.92 -1.79
C GLU A 87 -1.39 -5.74 -2.09
N PHE A 88 -2.20 -5.86 -3.16
CA PHE A 88 -2.96 -4.73 -3.70
C PHE A 88 -3.95 -4.09 -2.72
N ASP A 89 -4.51 -4.88 -1.81
CA ASP A 89 -5.38 -4.41 -0.74
C ASP A 89 -4.67 -3.46 0.23
N GLU A 90 -3.49 -3.87 0.69
CA GLU A 90 -2.64 -3.08 1.59
C GLU A 90 -2.18 -1.81 0.86
N ALA A 91 -1.75 -1.94 -0.40
CA ALA A 91 -1.39 -0.81 -1.25
C ALA A 91 -2.52 0.22 -1.35
N ILE A 92 -3.77 -0.22 -1.60
CA ILE A 92 -4.93 0.67 -1.67
C ILE A 92 -5.20 1.34 -0.32
N ARG A 93 -5.15 0.60 0.80
CA ARG A 93 -5.32 1.18 2.14
C ARG A 93 -4.31 2.29 2.41
N LEU A 94 -3.05 2.08 2.04
CA LEU A 94 -1.96 3.03 2.22
C LEU A 94 -2.11 4.25 1.30
N TYR A 95 -2.49 4.06 0.03
CA TYR A 95 -2.81 5.18 -0.87
C TYR A 95 -4.04 5.98 -0.39
N GLU A 96 -5.06 5.33 0.20
CA GLU A 96 -6.21 6.02 0.80
C GLU A 96 -5.77 6.77 2.07
N THR A 97 -4.78 6.28 2.82
CA THR A 97 -4.17 7.05 3.93
C THR A 97 -3.50 8.33 3.43
N CYS A 98 -2.75 8.31 2.32
CA CYS A 98 -2.22 9.54 1.72
C CYS A 98 -3.34 10.55 1.40
N LYS A 99 -4.45 10.07 0.83
CA LYS A 99 -5.62 10.90 0.51
C LYS A 99 -6.31 11.45 1.77
N ARG A 100 -6.48 10.62 2.82
CA ARG A 100 -7.07 11.02 4.10
C ARG A 100 -6.24 12.07 4.83
N ILE A 101 -4.91 11.97 4.76
CA ILE A 101 -4.04 13.02 5.30
C ILE A 101 -4.29 14.33 4.55
N GLY A 102 -4.42 14.29 3.22
CA GLY A 102 -4.76 15.43 2.38
C GLY A 102 -3.62 16.42 2.18
N GLU A 103 -3.85 17.46 1.40
CA GLU A 103 -2.83 18.46 1.04
C GLU A 103 -2.29 19.23 2.26
N CYS A 104 -0.99 19.52 2.25
CA CYS A 104 -0.24 20.04 3.42
C CYS A 104 0.72 21.20 3.10
N ASN A 105 0.45 21.98 2.05
CA ASN A 105 1.28 23.10 1.56
C ASN A 105 2.69 22.74 1.05
N PHE A 106 3.06 21.45 1.04
CA PHE A 106 4.30 20.98 0.42
C PHE A 106 4.02 20.40 -0.96
N LYS A 107 4.53 21.06 -2.01
CA LYS A 107 4.23 20.75 -3.42
C LYS A 107 4.52 19.28 -3.78
N THR A 108 5.61 18.71 -3.29
CA THR A 108 5.99 17.31 -3.53
C THR A 108 5.00 16.34 -2.88
N ALA A 109 4.65 16.55 -1.62
CA ALA A 109 3.67 15.74 -0.91
C ALA A 109 2.27 15.85 -1.55
N ASN A 110 1.81 17.06 -1.92
CA ASN A 110 0.53 17.25 -2.61
C ASN A 110 0.48 16.50 -3.95
N LYS A 111 1.59 16.48 -4.71
CA LYS A 111 1.68 15.65 -5.92
C LYS A 111 1.50 14.16 -5.62
N LEU A 112 2.01 13.66 -4.49
CA LEU A 112 1.83 12.26 -4.09
C LEU A 112 0.40 11.95 -3.66
N VAL A 113 -0.29 12.88 -3.01
CA VAL A 113 -1.74 12.75 -2.73
C VAL A 113 -2.51 12.54 -4.03
N ASN A 114 -2.26 13.39 -5.03
CA ASN A 114 -2.92 13.29 -6.34
C ASN A 114 -2.55 12.00 -7.07
N LYS A 115 -1.28 11.60 -7.06
CA LYS A 115 -0.84 10.30 -7.64
C LYS A 115 -1.49 9.11 -6.94
N SER A 116 -1.69 9.18 -5.62
CA SER A 116 -2.33 8.12 -4.84
C SER A 116 -3.77 7.88 -5.31
N GLN A 117 -4.50 8.94 -5.64
CA GLN A 117 -5.86 8.83 -6.18
C GLN A 117 -5.89 8.06 -7.51
N SER A 118 -4.99 8.39 -8.44
CA SER A 118 -4.86 7.67 -9.70
C SER A 118 -4.46 6.21 -9.48
N LYS A 119 -3.51 5.96 -8.58
CA LYS A 119 -3.05 4.60 -8.24
C LYS A 119 -4.16 3.74 -7.64
N MET A 120 -4.99 4.29 -6.75
CA MET A 120 -6.13 3.52 -6.22
C MET A 120 -7.13 3.12 -7.31
N LYS A 121 -7.40 4.00 -8.28
CA LYS A 121 -8.29 3.64 -9.41
C LYS A 121 -7.68 2.52 -10.26
N GLU A 122 -6.38 2.59 -10.53
CA GLU A 122 -5.63 1.55 -11.25
C GLU A 122 -5.63 0.22 -10.49
N LEU A 123 -5.38 0.22 -9.19
CA LEU A 123 -5.30 -1.02 -8.41
C LEU A 123 -6.67 -1.66 -8.18
N LYS A 124 -7.72 -0.86 -7.99
CA LYS A 124 -9.09 -1.39 -7.84
C LYS A 124 -9.57 -2.17 -9.06
N SER A 125 -9.02 -1.94 -10.25
CA SER A 125 -9.34 -2.76 -11.44
C SER A 125 -8.55 -4.07 -11.50
N LYS A 126 -7.41 -4.15 -10.81
CA LYS A 126 -6.60 -5.38 -10.70
C LYS A 126 -7.13 -6.34 -9.63
N ILE A 127 -7.98 -5.85 -8.74
CA ILE A 127 -8.63 -6.63 -7.70
C ILE A 127 -9.82 -7.41 -8.30
N PRO A 128 -9.80 -8.75 -8.26
CA PRO A 128 -10.91 -9.59 -8.70
C PRO A 128 -12.26 -9.21 -8.05
N LYS A 129 -13.31 -9.00 -8.85
CA LYS A 129 -14.67 -8.78 -8.31
C LYS A 129 -15.42 -10.10 -8.15
N VAL A 130 -14.79 -11.03 -7.45
CA VAL A 130 -15.30 -12.40 -7.28
C VAL A 130 -15.81 -12.59 -5.86
N LYS A 131 -16.82 -13.44 -5.68
CA LYS A 131 -17.17 -13.90 -4.34
C LYS A 131 -15.98 -14.66 -3.75
N PRO A 132 -15.67 -14.50 -2.46
CA PRO A 132 -14.58 -15.20 -1.80
C PRO A 132 -14.94 -16.63 -1.48
N VAL A 133 -15.54 -17.34 -2.43
CA VAL A 133 -16.00 -18.72 -2.25
C VAL A 133 -15.50 -19.50 -3.45
N CYS A 134 -14.83 -20.62 -3.18
CA CYS A 134 -14.39 -21.52 -4.23
C CYS A 134 -15.61 -22.09 -4.95
N VAL A 135 -15.68 -21.88 -6.27
CA VAL A 135 -16.80 -22.35 -7.10
C VAL A 135 -16.95 -23.88 -7.15
N SER A 136 -15.92 -24.63 -6.76
CA SER A 136 -15.90 -26.09 -6.87
C SER A 136 -16.08 -26.82 -5.54
N CYS A 137 -15.69 -26.22 -4.42
CA CYS A 137 -15.71 -26.90 -3.11
C CYS A 137 -16.27 -26.03 -1.99
N ASP A 138 -16.84 -24.87 -2.33
CA ASP A 138 -17.43 -23.90 -1.40
C ASP A 138 -16.50 -23.41 -0.28
N TYR A 139 -15.18 -23.59 -0.45
CA TYR A 139 -14.19 -23.05 0.48
C TYR A 139 -14.27 -21.53 0.54
N GLU A 140 -14.51 -21.00 1.74
CA GLU A 140 -14.52 -19.57 2.05
C GLU A 140 -13.28 -19.21 2.89
N PRO A 141 -12.36 -18.37 2.38
CA PRO A 141 -11.22 -17.90 3.16
C PRO A 141 -11.71 -17.08 4.36
N LYS A 142 -11.24 -17.43 5.56
CA LYS A 142 -11.58 -16.69 6.79
C LYS A 142 -10.94 -15.31 6.85
N GLU A 143 -9.85 -15.08 6.12
CA GLU A 143 -9.15 -13.81 6.07
C GLU A 143 -9.23 -13.16 4.69
N LEU A 144 -9.49 -11.84 4.67
CA LEU A 144 -9.62 -11.05 3.43
C LEU A 144 -8.40 -11.15 2.51
N LYS A 145 -7.20 -11.27 3.08
CA LYS A 145 -5.94 -11.38 2.30
C LYS A 145 -5.86 -12.66 1.46
N ASP A 146 -6.52 -13.73 1.90
CA ASP A 146 -6.48 -15.03 1.24
C ASP A 146 -7.53 -15.15 0.12
N ILE A 147 -8.53 -14.26 0.11
CA ILE A 147 -9.48 -14.08 -1.00
C ILE A 147 -8.74 -13.77 -2.30
N TRP A 148 -7.70 -12.94 -2.21
CA TRP A 148 -6.91 -12.51 -3.37
C TRP A 148 -5.96 -13.57 -3.91
N LYS A 149 -5.76 -14.66 -3.18
CA LYS A 149 -5.01 -15.83 -3.64
C LYS A 149 -5.88 -16.81 -4.43
N LEU A 150 -7.21 -16.61 -4.44
CA LEU A 150 -8.11 -17.44 -5.22
C LEU A 150 -7.87 -17.21 -6.72
N LEU A 151 -7.79 -18.29 -7.48
CA LEU A 151 -7.58 -18.25 -8.92
C LEU A 151 -8.89 -17.87 -9.61
N VAL A 152 -8.90 -16.76 -10.35
CA VAL A 152 -10.08 -16.30 -11.09
C VAL A 152 -10.22 -17.06 -12.41
N CYS A 153 -11.42 -17.54 -12.69
CA CYS A 153 -11.72 -18.15 -13.98
C CYS A 153 -11.67 -17.11 -15.12
N SER A 154 -10.81 -17.34 -16.11
CA SER A 154 -10.62 -16.41 -17.24
C SER A 154 -11.85 -16.26 -18.14
N LYS A 155 -12.73 -17.28 -18.20
CA LYS A 155 -13.97 -17.24 -18.98
C LYS A 155 -15.11 -16.54 -18.25
N CYS A 156 -15.27 -16.82 -16.96
CA CYS A 156 -16.37 -16.25 -16.17
C CYS A 156 -16.06 -14.85 -15.64
N GLN A 157 -14.80 -14.58 -15.26
CA GLN A 157 -14.34 -13.34 -14.61
C GLN A 157 -15.04 -12.99 -13.28
N VAL A 158 -15.99 -13.80 -12.83
CA VAL A 158 -16.83 -13.57 -11.64
C VAL A 158 -16.77 -14.70 -10.60
N VAL A 159 -16.04 -15.78 -10.91
CA VAL A 159 -15.88 -16.94 -10.00
C VAL A 159 -14.41 -17.21 -9.73
N ALA A 160 -14.13 -17.68 -8.51
CA ALA A 160 -12.79 -17.96 -8.03
C ALA A 160 -12.67 -19.43 -7.61
N ALA A 161 -11.45 -19.95 -7.64
CA ALA A 161 -11.12 -21.31 -7.24
C ALA A 161 -9.96 -21.30 -6.24
N CYS A 162 -10.04 -22.10 -5.17
CA CYS A 162 -9.02 -22.13 -4.13
C CYS A 162 -7.73 -22.84 -4.55
N SER A 163 -7.76 -23.60 -5.64
CA SER A 163 -6.61 -24.34 -6.16
C SER A 163 -6.68 -24.51 -7.67
N ARG A 164 -5.56 -24.92 -8.29
CA ARG A 164 -5.51 -25.23 -9.73
C ARG A 164 -6.44 -26.39 -10.09
N GLU A 165 -6.58 -27.37 -9.20
CA GLU A 165 -7.48 -28.52 -9.41
C GLU A 165 -8.94 -28.04 -9.48
N CYS A 166 -9.36 -27.18 -8.54
CA CYS A 166 -10.69 -26.58 -8.55
C CYS A 166 -10.91 -25.73 -9.81
N LEU A 167 -9.92 -24.93 -10.21
CA LEU A 167 -10.01 -24.11 -11.42
C LEU A 167 -10.17 -24.99 -12.68
N THR A 168 -9.38 -26.04 -12.80
CA THR A 168 -9.44 -26.99 -13.93
C THR A 168 -10.77 -27.73 -13.97
N ALA A 169 -11.26 -28.20 -12.81
CA ALA A 169 -12.57 -28.86 -12.71
C ALA A 169 -13.70 -27.91 -13.16
N HIS A 170 -13.66 -26.65 -12.72
CA HIS A 170 -14.60 -25.63 -13.19
C HIS A 170 -14.48 -25.38 -14.70
N LEU A 171 -13.27 -25.21 -15.23
CA LEU A 171 -13.04 -24.98 -16.66
C LEU A 171 -13.55 -26.15 -17.52
N ALA A 172 -13.47 -27.39 -17.04
CA ALA A 172 -14.03 -28.56 -17.72
C ALA A 172 -15.56 -28.52 -17.86
N THR A 173 -16.27 -27.80 -16.97
CA THR A 173 -17.72 -27.60 -17.11
C THR A 173 -18.10 -26.68 -18.27
N HIS A 174 -17.17 -25.81 -18.71
CA HIS A 174 -17.39 -24.96 -19.89
C HIS A 174 -17.31 -25.74 -21.20
N THR A 175 -16.48 -26.78 -21.26
CA THR A 175 -16.34 -27.65 -22.44
C THR A 175 -17.49 -28.65 -22.58
N LYS A 176 -18.16 -29.03 -21.47
CA LYS A 176 -19.36 -29.89 -21.49
C LYS A 176 -20.66 -29.17 -21.86
N LYS A 177 -20.66 -27.84 -21.89
CA LYS A 177 -21.83 -27.01 -22.25
C LYS A 177 -21.75 -26.45 -23.69
N SER A 178 -20.76 -26.86 -24.46
CA SER A 178 -20.70 -26.70 -25.92
C SER A 178 -21.24 -27.94 -26.60
#